data_AF-A0A1I0D707-F1
#
_entry.id   AF-A0A1I0D707-F1
#
_cell.length_a   1.000
_cell.length_b   1.000
_cell.length_c   1.000
_cell.angle_alpha   90.00
_cell.angle_beta   90.00
_cell.angle_gamma   90.00
#
_symmetry.space_group_name_H-M   'P 1'
#
loop_
_entity.id
_entity.type
_entity.pdbx_description
1 polymer ?
#
loop_
_entity_poly.entity_id
_entity_poly.type
_entity_poly.pdbx_seq_one_letter_code
_entity_poly.pdbx_strand_id
1 'polypeptide(L)'
;MNVGDINNLTDEVVSELSKWQGSVAEYDEAVRLIKNGELEKAEIILRHLTSKPTIAHGYYRELFKLLRDKIKLKFKNNELETVIEMVTEIIHLNDAMLNEMARYWSGVHKKKRTVGYFSSYSNVKVTEVKLMLKSAIKIGDKKSINLAEKTLKSIEKRITPKIK
;
A
#
# COMPACT_ATOMS: atom_id res chain seq x y z
N MET A 1 8.66 20.53 14.20
CA MET A 1 8.12 19.35 14.91
C MET A 1 8.74 18.12 14.28
N ASN A 2 9.28 17.23 15.12
CA ASN A 2 10.17 16.14 14.75
C ASN A 2 9.39 15.05 14.00
N VAL A 3 9.85 14.66 12.81
CA VAL A 3 9.33 13.52 12.07
C VAL A 3 10.21 12.34 12.45
N GLY A 4 9.78 11.61 13.47
CA GLY A 4 10.50 10.46 14.01
C GLY A 4 9.56 9.59 14.81
N ASP A 5 9.68 8.28 14.58
CA ASP A 5 9.09 7.17 15.34
C ASP A 5 7.66 6.75 14.99
N ILE A 6 7.58 5.88 13.97
CA ILE A 6 6.59 4.79 13.89
C ILE A 6 6.77 3.79 15.07
N ASN A 7 7.78 4.00 15.93
CA ASN A 7 8.11 3.18 17.11
C ASN A 7 7.47 3.63 18.42
N ASN A 8 6.64 4.68 18.43
CA ASN A 8 5.91 5.13 19.63
C ASN A 8 4.40 4.82 19.53
N LEU A 9 4.07 3.56 19.18
CA LEU A 9 2.74 3.05 19.53
C LEU A 9 2.72 2.90 21.05
N THR A 10 1.81 3.59 21.73
CA THR A 10 1.68 3.48 23.19
C THR A 10 1.39 2.03 23.57
N ASP A 11 1.82 1.61 24.75
CA ASP A 11 1.55 0.23 25.26
C ASP A 11 0.05 -0.13 25.21
N GLU A 12 -0.81 0.89 25.32
CA GLU A 12 -2.25 0.78 25.16
C GLU A 12 -2.67 0.38 23.74
N VAL A 13 -2.10 1.02 22.71
CA VAL A 13 -2.35 0.68 21.30
C VAL A 13 -1.77 -0.69 20.96
N VAL A 14 -0.59 -1.04 21.48
CA VAL A 14 0.02 -2.36 21.28
C VAL A 14 -0.83 -3.47 21.95
N SER A 15 -1.33 -3.21 23.15
CA SER A 15 -2.23 -4.11 23.88
C SER A 15 -3.56 -4.29 23.15
N GLU A 16 -4.12 -3.22 22.58
CA GLU A 16 -5.30 -3.32 21.72
C GLU A 16 -5.00 -4.15 20.48
N LEU A 17 -3.96 -3.85 19.71
CA LEU A 17 -3.59 -4.56 18.47
C LEU A 17 -3.31 -6.05 18.68
N SER A 18 -2.80 -6.44 19.85
CA SER A 18 -2.54 -7.85 20.19
C SER A 18 -3.80 -8.73 20.24
N LYS A 19 -4.99 -8.13 20.37
CA LYS A 19 -6.29 -8.82 20.38
C LYS A 19 -6.82 -9.12 18.98
N TRP A 20 -6.19 -8.58 17.94
CA TRP A 20 -6.72 -8.55 16.57
C TRP A 20 -6.17 -9.74 15.78
N GLN A 21 -7.04 -10.64 15.34
CA GLN A 21 -6.70 -11.88 14.63
C GLN A 21 -6.73 -11.76 13.09
N GLY A 22 -6.92 -10.56 12.54
CA GLY A 22 -7.06 -10.37 11.09
C GLY A 22 -8.48 -10.65 10.60
N SER A 23 -9.48 -10.20 11.37
CA SER A 23 -10.88 -10.59 11.18
C SER A 23 -11.71 -9.57 10.38
N VAL A 24 -12.91 -9.98 9.95
CA VAL A 24 -13.88 -9.10 9.27
C VAL A 24 -14.32 -7.94 10.18
N ALA A 25 -14.48 -8.20 11.48
CA ALA A 25 -14.90 -7.19 12.46
C ALA A 25 -13.90 -6.03 12.56
N GLU A 26 -12.61 -6.33 12.43
CA GLU A 26 -11.53 -5.36 12.47
C GLU A 26 -11.56 -4.44 11.24
N TYR A 27 -11.85 -5.01 10.08
CA TYR A 27 -12.04 -4.24 8.86
C TYR A 27 -13.29 -3.35 8.95
N ASP A 28 -14.39 -3.87 9.47
CA ASP A 28 -15.61 -3.09 9.69
C ASP A 28 -15.37 -1.92 10.65
N GLU A 29 -14.58 -2.14 11.70
CA GLU A 29 -14.16 -1.09 12.63
C GLU A 29 -13.26 -0.04 11.95
N ALA A 30 -12.28 -0.46 11.14
CA ALA A 30 -11.49 0.50 10.34
C ALA A 30 -12.37 1.34 9.42
N VAL A 31 -13.35 0.73 8.75
CA VAL A 31 -14.29 1.45 7.88
C VAL A 31 -15.16 2.42 8.67
N ARG A 32 -15.62 2.04 9.87
CA ARG A 32 -16.36 2.93 10.78
C ARG A 32 -15.51 4.14 11.20
N LEU A 33 -14.25 3.92 11.59
CA LEU A 33 -13.30 4.97 11.96
C LEU A 33 -13.02 5.93 10.81
N ILE A 34 -12.86 5.42 9.58
CA ILE A 34 -12.72 6.25 8.36
C ILE A 34 -13.93 7.17 8.20
N LYS A 35 -15.15 6.65 8.36
CA LYS A 35 -16.39 7.44 8.23
C LYS A 35 -16.50 8.53 9.30
N ASN A 36 -15.94 8.28 10.49
CA ASN A 36 -15.92 9.22 11.61
C ASN A 36 -14.75 10.21 11.56
N GLY A 37 -13.84 10.09 10.58
CA GLY A 37 -12.66 10.95 10.47
C GLY A 37 -11.51 10.57 11.40
N GLU A 38 -11.58 9.42 12.08
CA GLU A 38 -10.52 8.89 12.95
C GLU A 38 -9.44 8.15 12.13
N LEU A 39 -8.80 8.87 11.21
CA LEU A 39 -7.98 8.29 10.14
C LEU A 39 -6.72 7.59 10.65
N GLU A 40 -6.08 8.12 11.69
CA GLU A 40 -4.88 7.52 12.29
C GLU A 40 -5.18 6.14 12.88
N LYS A 41 -6.29 6.01 13.61
CA LYS A 41 -6.72 4.72 14.20
C LYS A 41 -7.07 3.71 13.11
N ALA A 42 -7.79 4.16 12.08
CA ALA A 42 -8.12 3.31 10.94
C ALA A 42 -6.86 2.81 10.21
N GLU A 43 -5.87 3.67 10.02
CA GLU A 43 -4.60 3.28 9.40
C GLU A 43 -3.87 2.21 10.23
N ILE A 44 -3.80 2.37 11.55
CA ILE A 44 -3.17 1.40 12.45
C ILE A 44 -3.81 0.01 12.28
N ILE A 45 -5.13 -0.06 12.28
CA ILE A 45 -5.87 -1.30 12.06
C ILE A 45 -5.56 -1.88 10.68
N LEU A 46 -5.66 -1.07 9.63
CA LEU A 46 -5.43 -1.55 8.26
C LEU A 46 -3.99 -2.02 8.04
N ARG A 47 -3.01 -1.38 8.70
CA ARG A 47 -1.62 -1.85 8.73
C ARG A 47 -1.49 -3.19 9.43
N HIS A 48 -2.17 -3.39 10.56
CA HIS A 48 -2.22 -4.69 11.22
C HIS A 48 -2.80 -5.77 10.31
N LEU A 49 -3.95 -5.49 9.68
CA LEU A 49 -4.62 -6.40 8.73
C LEU A 49 -3.77 -6.74 7.50
N THR A 50 -2.83 -5.87 7.12
CA THR A 50 -1.95 -6.04 5.95
C THR A 50 -0.50 -6.39 6.31
N SER A 51 -0.19 -6.55 7.61
CA SER A 51 1.13 -6.89 8.13
C SER A 51 1.63 -8.25 7.63
N LYS A 52 0.71 -9.19 7.42
CA LYS A 52 0.94 -10.45 6.73
C LYS A 52 0.28 -10.39 5.35
N PRO A 53 0.92 -10.95 4.30
CA PRO A 53 0.29 -11.05 3.00
C PRO A 53 -1.06 -11.78 3.10
N THR A 54 -2.10 -11.18 2.56
CA THR A 54 -3.46 -11.75 2.52
C THR A 54 -4.10 -11.54 1.16
N ILE A 55 -5.03 -12.43 0.79
CA ILE A 55 -5.83 -12.29 -0.43
C ILE A 55 -6.95 -11.24 -0.30
N ALA A 56 -7.18 -10.72 0.91
CA ALA A 56 -8.18 -9.70 1.21
C ALA A 56 -7.79 -8.32 0.65
N HIS A 57 -7.94 -8.15 -0.66
CA HIS A 57 -7.56 -6.92 -1.38
C HIS A 57 -8.29 -5.65 -0.92
N GLY A 58 -9.44 -5.78 -0.25
CA GLY A 58 -10.17 -4.67 0.34
C GLY A 58 -9.34 -3.92 1.40
N TYR A 59 -8.54 -4.65 2.20
CA TYR A 59 -7.73 -4.07 3.27
C TYR A 59 -6.65 -3.15 2.68
N TYR A 60 -5.92 -3.65 1.68
CA TYR A 60 -4.92 -2.89 0.93
C TYR A 60 -5.53 -1.69 0.22
N ARG A 61 -6.72 -1.84 -0.38
CA ARG A 61 -7.40 -0.75 -1.07
C ARG A 61 -7.69 0.42 -0.14
N GLU A 62 -8.26 0.16 1.03
CA GLU A 62 -8.57 1.22 2.00
C GLU A 62 -7.30 1.83 2.60
N LEU A 63 -6.29 1.01 2.93
CA LEU A 63 -5.00 1.51 3.40
C LEU A 63 -4.38 2.48 2.39
N PHE A 64 -4.32 2.08 1.10
CA PHE A 64 -3.71 2.90 0.07
C PHE A 64 -4.48 4.20 -0.18
N LYS A 65 -5.79 4.25 0.09
CA LYS A 65 -6.53 5.53 0.04
C LYS A 65 -6.06 6.48 1.14
N LEU A 66 -5.93 6.01 2.38
CA LEU A 66 -5.44 6.83 3.50
C LEU A 66 -4.01 7.34 3.23
N LEU A 67 -3.13 6.45 2.80
CA LEU A 67 -1.74 6.82 2.51
C LEU A 67 -1.62 7.81 1.34
N ARG A 68 -2.49 7.72 0.34
CA ARG A 68 -2.45 8.61 -0.84
C ARG A 68 -2.62 10.09 -0.47
N ASP A 69 -3.52 10.40 0.46
CA ASP A 69 -3.76 11.79 0.83
C ASP A 69 -2.62 12.32 1.71
N LYS A 70 -2.05 11.46 2.57
CA LYS A 70 -0.81 11.75 3.30
C LYS A 70 0.36 12.01 2.35
N ILE A 71 0.56 11.18 1.31
CA ILE A 71 1.62 11.36 0.30
C ILE A 71 1.51 12.73 -0.39
N LYS A 72 0.29 13.13 -0.80
CA LYS A 72 0.08 14.45 -1.43
C LYS A 72 0.45 15.59 -0.47
N LEU A 73 0.10 15.47 0.82
CA LEU A 73 0.45 16.46 1.83
C LEU A 73 1.97 16.53 2.05
N LYS A 74 2.64 15.39 2.19
CA LYS A 74 4.10 15.29 2.33
C LYS A 74 4.82 15.91 1.14
N PHE A 75 4.34 15.65 -0.08
CA PHE A 75 4.89 16.27 -1.28
C PHE A 75 4.73 17.80 -1.28
N LYS A 76 3.55 18.31 -0.88
CA LYS A 76 3.31 19.77 -0.76
C LYS A 76 4.22 20.42 0.27
N ASN A 77 4.52 19.72 1.36
CA ASN A 77 5.42 20.18 2.42
C ASN A 77 6.91 20.01 2.07
N ASN A 78 7.23 19.54 0.87
CA ASN A 78 8.59 19.24 0.43
C ASN A 78 9.31 18.18 1.31
N GLU A 79 8.54 17.28 1.93
CA GLU A 79 9.02 16.09 2.66
C GLU A 79 9.27 14.95 1.65
N LEU A 80 10.28 15.11 0.79
CA LEU A 80 10.47 14.31 -0.43
C LEU A 80 10.88 12.87 -0.14
N GLU A 81 11.73 12.65 0.85
CA GLU A 81 12.16 11.35 1.33
C GLU A 81 10.97 10.54 1.85
N THR A 82 10.11 11.17 2.67
CA THR A 82 8.89 10.53 3.18
C THR A 82 7.93 10.15 2.04
N VAL A 83 7.81 10.98 0.99
CA VAL A 83 7.03 10.61 -0.20
C VAL A 83 7.57 9.33 -0.84
N ILE A 84 8.90 9.22 -0.97
CA ILE A 84 9.55 8.04 -1.57
C ILE A 84 9.30 6.81 -0.71
N GLU A 85 9.46 6.91 0.60
CA GLU A 85 9.24 5.82 1.56
C GLU A 85 7.80 5.31 1.51
N MET A 86 6.82 6.21 1.60
CA MET A 86 5.40 5.85 1.59
C MET A 86 4.96 5.22 0.26
N VAL A 87 5.46 5.72 -0.88
CA VAL A 87 5.13 5.12 -2.18
C VAL A 87 5.83 3.77 -2.33
N THR A 88 7.06 3.62 -1.84
CA THR A 88 7.79 2.33 -1.83
C THR A 88 7.06 1.30 -0.99
N GLU A 89 6.50 1.71 0.15
CA GLU A 89 5.64 0.86 0.98
C GLU A 89 4.40 0.39 0.22
N ILE A 90 3.67 1.30 -0.43
CA ILE A 90 2.49 0.94 -1.24
C ILE A 90 2.84 -0.09 -2.31
N ILE A 91 3.99 0.08 -2.99
CA ILE A 91 4.46 -0.86 -4.01
C ILE A 91 4.76 -2.23 -3.39
N HIS A 92 5.47 -2.29 -2.26
CA HIS A 92 5.78 -3.54 -1.56
C HIS A 92 4.52 -4.28 -1.10
N LEU A 93 3.59 -3.58 -0.45
CA LEU A 93 2.34 -4.17 0.03
C LEU A 93 1.49 -4.69 -1.13
N ASN A 94 1.46 -3.96 -2.25
CA ASN A 94 0.76 -4.40 -3.46
C ASN A 94 1.38 -5.68 -4.01
N ASP A 95 2.71 -5.74 -4.12
CA ASP A 95 3.40 -6.90 -4.68
C ASP A 95 3.26 -8.12 -3.77
N ALA A 96 3.32 -7.94 -2.44
CA ALA A 96 3.05 -8.98 -1.47
C ALA A 96 1.63 -9.54 -1.61
N MET A 97 0.62 -8.67 -1.72
CA MET A 97 -0.77 -9.08 -1.95
C MET A 97 -0.93 -9.88 -3.26
N LEU A 98 -0.37 -9.41 -4.38
CA LEU A 98 -0.52 -10.09 -5.66
C LEU A 98 0.21 -11.45 -5.70
N ASN A 99 1.37 -11.54 -5.04
CA ASN A 99 2.09 -12.81 -4.87
C ASN A 99 1.27 -13.80 -4.03
N GLU A 100 0.65 -13.33 -2.95
CA GLU A 100 -0.18 -14.16 -2.09
C GLU A 100 -1.44 -14.65 -2.81
N MET A 101 -2.09 -13.79 -3.58
CA MET A 101 -3.19 -14.20 -4.47
C MET A 101 -2.74 -15.27 -5.47
N ALA A 102 -1.58 -15.09 -6.11
CA ALA A 102 -1.03 -16.06 -7.05
C ALA A 102 -0.77 -17.41 -6.37
N ARG A 103 -0.19 -17.41 -5.17
CA ARG A 103 0.07 -18.61 -4.38
C ARG A 103 -1.23 -19.33 -3.99
N TYR A 104 -2.14 -18.62 -3.32
CA TYR A 104 -3.39 -19.17 -2.81
C TYR A 104 -4.25 -19.77 -3.92
N TRP A 105 -4.52 -18.99 -4.98
CA TRP A 105 -5.38 -19.43 -6.07
C TRP A 105 -4.71 -20.46 -7.00
N SER A 106 -3.38 -20.58 -6.98
CA SER A 106 -2.72 -21.71 -7.65
C SER A 106 -3.05 -23.03 -6.96
N GLY A 107 -3.06 -23.03 -5.62
CA GLY A 107 -3.44 -24.19 -4.82
C GLY A 107 -4.91 -24.55 -5.01
N VAL A 108 -5.80 -23.57 -4.85
CA VAL A 108 -7.26 -23.78 -4.98
C VAL A 108 -7.66 -24.29 -6.37
N HIS A 109 -7.13 -23.68 -7.43
CA HIS A 109 -7.47 -24.08 -8.80
C HIS A 109 -6.66 -25.29 -9.32
N LYS A 110 -5.70 -25.81 -8.54
CA LYS A 110 -4.75 -26.84 -8.96
C LYS A 110 -4.06 -26.51 -10.29
N LYS A 111 -3.83 -25.22 -10.56
CA LYS A 111 -3.24 -24.69 -11.79
C LYS A 111 -2.39 -23.48 -11.45
N LYS A 112 -1.15 -23.43 -11.96
CA LYS A 112 -0.25 -22.30 -11.76
C LYS A 112 -0.88 -20.99 -12.25
N ARG A 113 -1.15 -20.08 -11.31
CA ARG A 113 -1.53 -18.69 -11.56
C ARG A 113 -0.31 -17.80 -11.36
N THR A 114 -0.18 -16.79 -12.20
CA THR A 114 0.91 -15.80 -12.12
C THR A 114 0.40 -14.50 -11.53
N VAL A 115 1.31 -13.69 -10.98
CA VAL A 115 1.02 -12.32 -10.52
C VAL A 115 0.27 -11.50 -11.58
N GLY A 116 0.65 -11.67 -12.86
CA GLY A 116 -0.01 -10.99 -13.98
C GLY A 116 -1.50 -11.30 -14.10
N TYR A 117 -1.95 -12.51 -13.71
CA TYR A 117 -3.36 -12.88 -13.69
C TYR A 117 -4.18 -12.02 -12.70
N PHE A 118 -3.56 -11.57 -11.62
CA PHE A 118 -4.19 -10.74 -10.58
C PHE A 118 -3.91 -9.24 -10.77
N SER A 119 -3.32 -8.83 -11.89
CA SER A 119 -2.91 -7.44 -12.11
C SER A 119 -4.04 -6.42 -12.01
N SER A 120 -5.29 -6.81 -12.29
CA SER A 120 -6.49 -5.97 -12.12
C SER A 120 -6.81 -5.64 -10.66
N TYR A 121 -6.28 -6.38 -9.70
CA TYR A 121 -6.43 -6.10 -8.26
C TYR A 121 -5.43 -5.08 -7.73
N SER A 122 -4.43 -4.69 -8.54
CA SER A 122 -3.43 -3.71 -8.12
C SER A 122 -4.06 -2.34 -7.90
N ASN A 123 -3.75 -1.72 -6.76
CA ASN A 123 -4.27 -0.40 -6.38
C ASN A 123 -3.21 0.71 -6.42
N VAL A 124 -1.98 0.42 -6.87
CA VAL A 124 -0.92 1.41 -7.07
C VAL A 124 -1.34 2.38 -8.18
N LYS A 125 -1.32 3.70 -7.90
CA LYS A 125 -1.75 4.71 -8.87
C LYS A 125 -0.57 5.38 -9.55
N VAL A 126 -0.74 5.66 -10.86
CA VAL A 126 0.23 6.43 -11.66
C VAL A 126 0.59 7.76 -10.99
N THR A 127 -0.39 8.42 -10.36
CA THR A 127 -0.19 9.71 -9.69
C THR A 127 0.82 9.62 -8.54
N GLU A 128 0.75 8.59 -7.70
CA GLU A 128 1.66 8.39 -6.56
C GLU A 128 3.07 8.08 -7.05
N VAL A 129 3.19 7.20 -8.04
CA VAL A 129 4.49 6.81 -8.61
C VAL A 129 5.14 8.00 -9.33
N LYS A 130 4.35 8.89 -9.97
CA LYS A 130 4.86 10.15 -10.52
C LYS A 130 5.34 11.12 -9.43
N LEU A 131 4.69 11.16 -8.26
CA LEU A 131 5.18 11.96 -7.13
C LEU A 131 6.50 11.40 -6.62
N MET A 132 6.62 10.08 -6.43
CA MET A 132 7.87 9.42 -6.08
C MET A 132 8.97 9.73 -7.09
N LEU A 133 8.71 9.63 -8.39
CA LEU A 133 9.69 9.95 -9.44
C LEU A 133 10.18 11.40 -9.33
N LYS A 134 9.26 12.35 -9.17
CA LYS A 134 9.61 13.78 -9.02
C LYS A 134 10.45 14.01 -7.75
N SER A 135 10.05 13.43 -6.63
CA SER A 135 10.81 13.51 -5.38
C SER A 135 12.22 12.94 -5.54
N ALA A 136 12.33 11.73 -6.11
CA ALA A 136 13.60 11.02 -6.28
C ALA A 136 14.56 11.77 -7.23
N ILE A 137 14.05 12.34 -8.33
CA ILE A 137 14.85 13.20 -9.22
C ILE A 137 15.38 14.42 -8.46
N LYS A 138 14.52 15.07 -7.66
CA LYS A 138 14.88 16.30 -6.95
C LYS A 138 15.96 16.09 -5.90
N ILE A 139 16.00 14.93 -5.24
CA ILE A 139 17.02 14.59 -4.23
C ILE A 139 18.18 13.74 -4.77
N GLY A 140 18.15 13.37 -6.06
CA GLY A 140 19.20 12.56 -6.68
C GLY A 140 19.19 11.07 -6.31
N ASP A 141 18.08 10.53 -5.80
CA ASP A 141 17.96 9.10 -5.44
C ASP A 141 17.74 8.22 -6.68
N LYS A 142 18.84 7.75 -7.26
CA LYS A 142 18.85 6.87 -8.45
C LYS A 142 18.09 5.56 -8.24
N LYS A 143 18.09 4.99 -7.04
CA LYS A 143 17.40 3.73 -6.76
C LYS A 143 15.89 3.92 -6.87
N SER A 144 15.39 4.99 -6.28
CA SER A 144 13.97 5.33 -6.30
C SER A 144 13.50 5.80 -7.68
N ILE A 145 14.35 6.49 -8.45
CA ILE A 145 14.08 6.78 -9.87
C ILE A 145 13.82 5.50 -10.65
N ASN A 146 14.75 4.54 -10.57
CA ASN A 146 14.65 3.26 -11.29
C ASN A 146 13.39 2.47 -10.87
N LEU A 147 13.08 2.44 -9.58
CA LEU A 147 11.88 1.79 -9.05
C LEU A 147 10.60 2.46 -9.60
N ALA A 148 10.53 3.78 -9.59
CA ALA A 148 9.39 4.52 -10.11
C ALA A 148 9.18 4.29 -11.61
N GLU A 149 10.24 4.37 -12.42
CA GLU A 149 10.16 4.12 -13.86
C GLU A 149 9.72 2.69 -14.19
N LYS A 150 10.30 1.69 -13.50
CA LYS A 150 9.90 0.28 -13.66
C LYS A 150 8.42 0.09 -13.32
N THR A 151 7.96 0.75 -12.26
CA THR A 151 6.57 0.66 -11.81
C THR A 151 5.61 1.32 -12.80
N LEU A 152 5.95 2.50 -13.34
CA LEU A 152 5.16 3.17 -14.38
C LEU A 152 5.01 2.30 -15.64
N LYS A 153 6.12 1.74 -16.15
CA LYS A 153 6.11 0.82 -17.29
C LYS A 153 5.23 -0.42 -17.02
N SER A 154 5.24 -0.93 -15.80
CA SER A 154 4.40 -2.06 -15.39
C SER A 154 2.92 -1.71 -15.39
N ILE A 155 2.56 -0.50 -14.94
CA ILE A 155 1.18 -0.02 -14.94
C ILE A 155 0.69 0.21 -16.38
N GLU A 156 1.48 0.85 -17.24
CA GLU A 156 1.14 1.08 -18.66
C GLU A 156 0.81 -0.23 -19.39
N LYS A 157 1.64 -1.26 -19.22
CA LYS A 157 1.41 -2.60 -19.80
C LYS A 157 0.09 -3.25 -19.38
N ARG A 158 -0.51 -2.84 -18.25
CA ARG A 158 -1.80 -3.35 -17.76
C ARG A 158 -2.99 -2.61 -18.37
N ILE A 159 -2.81 -1.35 -18.74
CA ILE A 159 -3.87 -0.47 -19.23
C ILE A 159 -3.99 -0.56 -20.77
N THR A 160 -2.89 -0.85 -21.47
CA THR A 160 -2.93 -1.02 -22.92
C THR A 160 -3.71 -2.29 -23.29
N PRO A 161 -4.79 -2.20 -24.10
CA PRO A 161 -5.52 -3.37 -24.55
C PRO A 161 -4.59 -4.27 -25.37
N LYS A 162 -4.61 -5.58 -25.08
CA LYS A 162 -3.99 -6.56 -25.96
C LYS A 162 -4.82 -6.61 -27.24
N ILE A 163 -4.37 -5.93 -28.29
CA ILE A 163 -4.82 -6.18 -29.65
C ILE A 163 -4.46 -7.64 -29.92
N LYS A 164 -5.48 -8.49 -30.07
CA LYS A 164 -5.31 -9.92 -30.39
C LYS A 164 -4.97 -10.06 -31.86
#